data_AF-A0A1X0J1N6-F1
#
_entry.id   AF-A0A1X0J1N6-F1
#
_cell.length_a   1.000
_cell.length_b   1.000
_cell.length_c   1.000
_cell.angle_alpha   90.00
_cell.angle_beta   90.00
_cell.angle_gamma   90.00
#
_symmetry.space_group_name_H-M   'P 1'
#
loop_
_entity.id
_entity.type
_entity.pdbx_description
1 polymer ?
#
loop_
_entity_poly.entity_id
_entity_poly.type
_entity_poly.pdbx_seq_one_letter_code
_entity_poly.pdbx_strand_id
1 'polypeptide(L)'
;MTSVRVFLVALGVALGVYGVVLVAQNSTDVIIRIVVWALIGVLLHDAVFAPVCVALGFAGRRLLPHRWWTPVLVAALLTVVLVLLAIPVYDKPGLHLDNLTVLDRDYEAGFWIALAVVWGAALLYLVGDRVLPVGENEVVEKKRADDVEPQPPSVGPDRQQGTGGGEPHLER
;
A
#
# COMPACT_ATOMS: atom_id res chain seq x y z
N MET A 1 -24.45 -16.07 -9.25
CA MET A 1 -23.06 -15.86 -8.79
C MET A 1 -22.14 -16.14 -9.96
N THR A 2 -21.19 -15.26 -10.26
CA THR A 2 -20.29 -15.40 -11.42
C THR A 2 -19.52 -16.73 -11.34
N SER A 3 -19.42 -17.50 -12.42
CA SER A 3 -18.74 -18.81 -12.44
C SER A 3 -17.31 -18.77 -11.88
N VAL A 4 -16.62 -17.64 -12.07
CA VAL A 4 -15.30 -17.37 -11.47
C VAL A 4 -15.33 -17.45 -9.94
N ARG A 5 -16.36 -16.89 -9.28
CA ARG A 5 -16.48 -16.93 -7.82
C ARG A 5 -16.69 -18.36 -7.32
N VAL A 6 -17.54 -19.13 -8.01
CA VAL A 6 -17.78 -20.54 -7.66
C VAL A 6 -16.51 -21.36 -7.82
N PHE A 7 -15.78 -21.15 -8.92
CA PHE A 7 -14.49 -21.80 -9.15
C PHE A 7 -13.46 -21.45 -8.06
N LEU A 8 -13.30 -20.17 -7.71
CA LEU A 8 -12.38 -19.75 -6.66
C LEU A 8 -12.73 -20.34 -5.29
N VAL A 9 -14.02 -20.41 -4.95
CA VAL A 9 -14.48 -21.04 -3.71
C VAL A 9 -14.18 -22.53 -3.72
N ALA A 10 -14.52 -23.24 -4.79
CA ALA A 10 -14.25 -24.67 -4.91
C ALA A 10 -12.75 -24.98 -4.84
N LEU A 11 -11.93 -24.20 -5.54
CA LEU A 11 -10.47 -24.33 -5.52
C LEU A 11 -9.90 -24.05 -4.12
N GLY A 12 -10.36 -23.00 -3.46
CA GLY A 12 -9.94 -22.66 -2.09
C GLY A 12 -10.29 -23.76 -1.08
N VAL A 13 -11.49 -24.32 -1.17
CA VAL A 13 -11.90 -25.46 -0.33
C VAL A 13 -11.07 -26.70 -0.63
N ALA A 14 -10.83 -27.02 -1.90
CA ALA A 14 -9.99 -28.17 -2.28
C ALA A 14 -8.57 -28.03 -1.73
N LEU A 15 -7.95 -26.85 -1.87
CA LEU A 15 -6.64 -26.54 -1.31
C LEU A 15 -6.63 -26.60 0.21
N GLY A 16 -7.67 -26.08 0.87
CA GLY A 16 -7.82 -26.14 2.33
C GLY A 16 -7.91 -27.56 2.86
N VAL A 17 -8.76 -28.40 2.25
CA VAL A 17 -8.88 -29.83 2.60
C VAL A 17 -7.56 -30.55 2.36
N TYR A 18 -6.91 -30.31 1.22
CA TYR A 18 -5.60 -30.89 0.93
C TYR A 18 -4.54 -30.52 1.97
N GLY A 19 -4.49 -29.25 2.39
CA GLY A 19 -3.60 -28.79 3.45
C GLY A 19 -3.88 -29.47 4.79
N VAL A 20 -5.15 -29.60 5.19
CA VAL A 20 -5.54 -30.31 6.42
C VAL A 20 -5.10 -31.77 6.39
N VAL A 21 -5.28 -32.47 5.26
CA VAL A 21 -4.81 -33.85 5.09
C VAL A 21 -3.29 -33.93 5.26
N LEU A 22 -2.55 -32.98 4.69
CA LEU A 22 -1.09 -32.93 4.79
C LEU A 22 -0.62 -32.71 6.24
N VAL A 23 -1.29 -31.83 6.98
CA VAL A 23 -1.01 -31.60 8.41
C VAL A 23 -1.33 -32.84 9.23
N ALA A 24 -2.46 -33.50 8.97
CA ALA A 24 -2.93 -34.68 9.70
C ALA A 24 -2.02 -35.91 9.52
N GLN A 25 -1.17 -35.94 8.49
CA GLN A 25 -0.17 -37.00 8.29
C GLN A 25 1.05 -36.87 9.23
N ASN A 26 1.19 -35.77 9.96
CA ASN A 26 2.29 -35.56 10.89
C ASN A 26 2.02 -36.22 12.25
N SER A 27 3.07 -36.43 13.05
CA SER A 27 2.92 -36.88 14.43
C SER A 27 2.22 -35.83 15.30
N THR A 28 1.58 -36.27 16.40
CA THR A 28 0.85 -35.38 17.30
C THR A 28 1.73 -34.26 17.87
N ASP A 29 3.01 -34.53 18.18
CA ASP A 29 3.97 -33.53 18.65
C ASP A 29 4.18 -32.41 17.61
N VAL A 30 4.35 -32.77 16.33
CA VAL A 30 4.51 -31.81 15.24
C VAL A 30 3.26 -30.97 15.06
N ILE A 31 2.07 -31.59 15.11
CA ILE A 31 0.79 -30.87 15.00
C ILE A 31 0.66 -29.86 16.14
N ILE A 32 0.98 -30.24 17.38
CA ILE A 32 0.96 -29.32 18.53
C ILE A 32 1.92 -28.14 18.30
N ARG A 33 3.15 -28.39 17.82
CA ARG A 33 4.11 -27.32 17.50
C ARG A 33 3.58 -26.36 16.44
N ILE A 34 2.96 -26.88 15.38
CA ILE A 34 2.36 -26.06 14.31
C ILE A 34 1.26 -25.16 14.89
N VAL A 35 0.35 -25.74 15.70
CA VAL A 35 -0.75 -24.99 16.32
C VAL A 35 -0.23 -23.93 17.28
N VAL A 36 0.72 -24.30 18.14
CA VAL A 36 1.34 -23.36 19.09
C VAL A 36 2.05 -22.22 18.35
N TRP A 37 2.83 -22.53 17.32
CA TRP A 37 3.50 -21.53 16.50
C TRP A 37 2.49 -20.60 15.81
N ALA A 38 1.41 -21.14 15.24
CA ALA A 38 0.38 -20.34 14.58
C ALA A 38 -0.34 -19.41 15.57
N LEU A 39 -0.72 -19.91 16.75
CA LEU A 39 -1.38 -19.11 17.79
C LEU A 39 -0.47 -18.03 18.35
N ILE A 40 0.78 -18.37 18.69
CA ILE A 40 1.76 -17.40 19.20
C ILE A 40 2.06 -16.36 18.12
N GLY A 41 2.21 -16.77 16.85
CA GLY A 41 2.45 -15.87 15.73
C GLY A 41 1.34 -14.85 15.56
N VAL A 42 0.07 -15.29 15.56
CA VAL A 42 -1.10 -14.39 15.49
C VAL A 42 -1.15 -13.46 16.70
N LEU A 43 -0.97 -14.00 17.90
CA LEU A 43 -1.00 -13.20 19.12
C LEU A 43 0.09 -12.13 19.12
N LEU A 44 1.33 -12.49 18.77
CA LEU A 44 2.44 -11.56 18.70
C LEU A 44 2.20 -10.49 17.62
N HIS A 45 1.67 -10.89 16.46
CA HIS A 45 1.35 -9.97 15.38
C HIS A 45 0.30 -8.93 15.82
N ASP A 46 -0.82 -9.39 16.36
CA ASP A 46 -1.94 -8.50 16.67
C ASP A 46 -1.74 -7.70 17.97
N ALA A 47 -1.09 -8.30 18.97
CA ALA A 47 -0.85 -7.64 20.25
C ALA A 47 0.42 -6.75 20.27
N VAL A 48 1.40 -7.01 19.39
CA VAL A 48 2.66 -6.26 19.37
C VAL A 48 2.86 -5.53 18.06
N PHE A 49 2.81 -6.23 16.93
CA PHE A 49 3.13 -5.61 15.64
C PHE A 49 2.12 -4.52 15.26
N ALA A 50 0.83 -4.79 15.41
CA ALA A 50 -0.21 -3.79 15.11
C ALA A 50 -0.10 -2.52 16.00
N PRO A 51 0.02 -2.60 17.34
CA PRO A 51 0.24 -1.41 18.17
C PRO A 51 1.53 -0.66 17.85
N VAL A 52 2.64 -1.37 17.58
CA VAL A 52 3.91 -0.75 17.19
C VAL A 52 3.76 -0.01 15.86
N CYS A 53 3.12 -0.61 14.85
CA CYS A 53 2.83 0.06 13.58
C CYS A 53 1.96 1.30 13.77
N VAL A 54 0.94 1.25 14.64
CA VAL A 54 0.10 2.42 14.97
C VAL A 54 0.94 3.51 15.64
N ALA A 55 1.76 3.16 16.63
CA ALA A 55 2.62 4.10 17.33
C ALA A 55 3.64 4.76 16.39
N LEU A 56 4.29 3.97 15.54
CA LEU A 56 5.25 4.47 14.54
C LEU A 56 4.56 5.34 13.48
N GLY A 57 3.38 4.95 12.99
CA GLY A 57 2.60 5.75 12.06
C GLY A 57 2.15 7.08 12.67
N PHE A 58 1.72 7.06 13.94
CA PHE A 58 1.35 8.27 14.68
C PHE A 58 2.55 9.19 14.92
N ALA A 59 3.69 8.64 15.37
CA ALA A 59 4.92 9.37 15.57
C ALA A 59 5.45 9.95 14.25
N GLY A 60 5.45 9.15 13.18
CA GLY A 60 5.84 9.59 11.84
C GLY A 60 5.01 10.76 11.34
N ARG A 61 3.69 10.75 11.56
CA ARG A 61 2.81 11.88 11.21
C ARG A 61 3.12 13.16 11.99
N ARG A 62 3.59 13.05 13.23
CA ARG A 62 3.96 14.19 14.10
C ARG A 62 5.35 14.73 13.77
N LEU A 63 6.28 13.87 13.37
CA LEU A 63 7.70 14.20 13.23
C LEU A 63 8.13 14.51 11.78
N LEU A 64 7.47 13.90 10.79
CA LEU A 64 7.93 13.95 9.39
C LEU A 64 7.01 14.84 8.53
N PRO A 65 7.58 15.71 7.68
CA PRO A 65 6.83 16.40 6.63
C PRO A 65 6.11 15.41 5.71
N HIS A 66 4.92 15.76 5.23
CA HIS A 66 4.09 14.87 4.39
C HIS A 66 4.83 14.36 3.15
N ARG A 67 5.71 15.19 2.57
CA ARG A 67 6.57 14.85 1.43
C ARG A 67 7.49 13.64 1.70
N TRP A 68 7.82 13.36 2.97
CA TRP A 68 8.76 12.31 3.32
C TRP A 68 8.09 10.96 3.58
N TRP A 69 6.75 10.91 3.66
CA TRP A 69 6.05 9.72 4.13
C TRP A 69 6.26 8.52 3.21
N THR A 70 6.04 8.67 1.91
CA THR A 70 6.13 7.55 0.95
C THR A 70 7.51 6.87 0.97
N PRO A 71 8.64 7.57 0.73
CA PRO A 71 9.95 6.91 0.72
C PRO A 71 10.33 6.32 2.08
N VAL A 72 9.99 7.01 3.19
CA VAL A 72 10.30 6.52 4.55
C VAL A 72 9.47 5.28 4.89
N LEU A 73 8.18 5.25 4.55
CA LEU A 73 7.31 4.09 4.80
C LEU A 73 7.77 2.86 4.00
N VAL A 74 8.15 3.06 2.74
CA VAL A 74 8.69 1.97 1.90
C VAL A 74 10.02 1.46 2.48
N ALA A 75 10.95 2.35 2.84
CA ALA A 75 12.22 1.96 3.43
C ALA A 75 12.04 1.24 4.78
N ALA A 76 11.12 1.70 5.62
CA ALA A 76 10.77 1.06 6.88
C ALA A 76 10.18 -0.35 6.66
N LEU A 77 9.26 -0.51 5.71
CA LEU A 77 8.69 -1.81 5.37
C LEU A 77 9.78 -2.78 4.88
N LEU A 78 10.63 -2.34 3.96
CA LEU A 78 11.75 -3.15 3.46
C LEU A 78 12.72 -3.51 4.59
N THR A 79 12.96 -2.60 5.53
CA THR A 79 13.77 -2.87 6.73
C THR A 79 13.17 -4.02 7.54
N VAL A 80 11.86 -4.01 7.81
CA VAL A 80 11.20 -5.10 8.53
C VAL A 80 11.35 -6.43 7.78
N VAL A 81 11.13 -6.44 6.47
CA VAL A 81 11.29 -7.64 5.64
C VAL A 81 12.72 -8.17 5.69
N LEU A 82 13.72 -7.28 5.57
CA LEU A 82 15.14 -7.66 5.66
C LEU A 82 15.49 -8.25 7.02
N VAL A 83 14.98 -7.66 8.12
CA VAL A 83 15.19 -8.20 9.47
C VAL A 83 14.60 -9.60 9.58
N LEU A 84 13.35 -9.80 9.14
CA LEU A 84 12.70 -11.12 9.19
C LEU A 84 13.44 -12.16 8.35
N LEU A 85 13.98 -11.78 7.19
CA LEU A 85 14.80 -12.65 6.35
C LEU A 85 16.17 -12.97 6.95
N ALA A 86 16.73 -12.05 7.74
CA ALA A 86 18.06 -12.23 8.34
C ALA A 86 18.03 -13.18 9.55
N ILE A 87 16.94 -13.20 10.33
CA ILE A 87 16.77 -14.07 11.52
C ILE A 87 17.19 -15.53 11.26
N PRO A 88 16.64 -16.26 10.26
CA PRO A 88 16.98 -17.68 10.08
C PRO A 88 18.42 -17.93 9.62
N VAL A 89 19.13 -16.89 9.17
CA VAL A 89 20.46 -17.02 8.56
C VAL A 89 21.59 -16.66 9.53
N TYR A 90 21.29 -15.88 10.58
CA TYR A 90 22.29 -15.47 11.57
C TYR A 90 22.87 -16.65 12.36
N ASP A 91 22.05 -17.60 12.77
CA ASP A 91 22.50 -18.75 13.55
C ASP A 91 23.22 -19.82 12.70
N LYS A 92 23.33 -19.60 11.37
CA LYS A 92 23.94 -20.51 10.40
C LYS A 92 23.63 -21.99 10.68
N PRO A 93 22.35 -22.37 10.88
CA PRO A 93 22.00 -23.72 11.28
C PRO A 93 22.41 -24.71 10.19
N GLY A 94 23.24 -25.69 10.54
CA GLY A 94 23.77 -26.66 9.59
C GLY A 94 25.09 -26.26 8.91
N LEU A 95 25.81 -25.27 9.43
CA LEU A 95 27.18 -24.99 9.01
C LEU A 95 28.09 -26.21 9.25
N HIS A 96 28.68 -26.73 8.19
CA HIS A 96 29.66 -27.81 8.21
C HIS A 96 30.98 -27.23 7.70
N LEU A 97 32.05 -27.32 8.48
CA LEU A 97 33.37 -26.71 8.19
C LEU A 97 34.00 -27.23 6.89
N ASP A 98 33.54 -28.39 6.45
CA ASP A 98 33.91 -29.13 5.25
C ASP A 98 33.07 -28.73 4.01
N ASN A 99 32.13 -27.80 4.15
CA ASN A 99 31.27 -27.35 3.06
C ASN A 99 31.19 -25.81 2.96
N LEU A 100 32.08 -25.21 2.15
CA LEU A 100 32.15 -23.78 1.83
C LEU A 100 30.99 -23.29 0.95
N THR A 101 29.75 -23.67 1.28
CA THR A 101 28.54 -23.22 0.57
C THR A 101 28.02 -21.89 1.13
N VAL A 102 26.84 -21.50 0.67
CA VAL A 102 26.15 -20.22 0.95
C VAL A 102 26.23 -19.77 2.41
N LEU A 103 26.24 -20.71 3.37
CA LEU A 103 26.25 -20.44 4.81
C LEU A 103 27.57 -19.86 5.37
N ASP A 104 28.69 -19.98 4.65
CA ASP A 104 29.97 -19.41 5.08
C ASP A 104 30.01 -17.88 4.95
N ARG A 105 29.09 -17.27 4.19
CA ARG A 105 29.06 -15.82 3.97
C ARG A 105 28.87 -15.02 5.26
N ASP A 106 29.40 -13.79 5.22
CA ASP A 106 29.15 -12.77 6.22
C ASP A 106 27.76 -12.14 6.00
N TYR A 107 26.76 -12.73 6.64
CA TYR A 107 25.38 -12.25 6.57
C TYR A 107 25.13 -10.99 7.39
N GLU A 108 25.99 -10.70 8.37
CA GLU A 108 25.94 -9.43 9.10
C GLU A 108 26.30 -8.29 8.14
N ALA A 109 27.44 -8.40 7.45
CA ALA A 109 27.84 -7.44 6.43
C ALA A 109 26.79 -7.32 5.32
N GLY A 110 26.29 -8.47 4.82
CA GLY A 110 25.25 -8.49 3.79
C GLY A 110 23.96 -7.77 4.21
N PHE A 111 23.50 -7.97 5.45
CA PHE A 111 22.33 -7.29 6.00
C PHE A 111 22.54 -5.77 6.08
N TRP A 112 23.67 -5.33 6.65
CA TRP A 112 23.96 -3.90 6.77
C TRP A 112 24.11 -3.21 5.40
N ILE A 113 24.73 -3.88 4.43
CA ILE A 113 24.81 -3.39 3.05
C ILE A 113 23.40 -3.25 2.45
N ALA A 114 22.56 -4.27 2.58
CA ALA A 114 21.19 -4.21 2.06
C ALA A 114 20.39 -3.06 2.71
N LEU A 115 20.52 -2.88 4.02
CA LEU A 115 19.88 -1.79 4.74
C LEU A 115 20.39 -0.42 4.27
N ALA A 116 21.70 -0.27 4.10
CA ALA A 116 22.30 0.95 3.58
C ALA A 116 21.79 1.29 2.17
N VAL A 117 21.63 0.29 1.29
CA VAL A 117 21.07 0.47 -0.06
C VAL A 117 19.62 0.94 0.00
N VAL A 118 18.78 0.33 0.84
CA VAL A 118 17.36 0.70 1.00
C VAL A 118 17.22 2.16 1.45
N TRP A 119 17.92 2.54 2.51
CA TRP A 119 17.84 3.90 3.04
C TRP A 119 18.55 4.93 2.14
N GLY A 120 19.63 4.53 1.47
CA GLY A 120 20.29 5.32 0.44
C GLY A 120 19.36 5.64 -0.72
N ALA A 121 18.60 4.66 -1.23
CA ALA A 121 17.61 4.87 -2.28
C ALA A 121 16.48 5.81 -1.83
N ALA A 122 15.99 5.67 -0.60
CA ALA A 122 14.98 6.57 -0.04
C ALA A 122 15.50 8.02 0.08
N LEU A 123 16.75 8.19 0.52
CA LEU A 123 17.39 9.51 0.57
C LEU A 123 17.58 10.10 -0.83
N LEU A 124 18.05 9.31 -1.79
CA LEU A 124 18.21 9.75 -3.18
C LEU A 124 16.88 10.19 -3.78
N TYR A 125 15.79 9.48 -3.50
CA TYR A 125 14.45 9.87 -3.94
C TYR A 125 14.05 11.24 -3.36
N LEU A 126 14.25 11.45 -2.06
CA LEU A 126 13.95 12.72 -1.39
C LEU A 126 14.77 13.91 -1.91
N VAL A 127 16.04 13.68 -2.25
CA VAL A 127 16.93 14.71 -2.80
C VAL A 127 16.62 14.94 -4.28
N GLY A 128 16.39 13.89 -5.06
CA GLY A 128 16.08 13.97 -6.49
C GLY A 128 14.80 14.74 -6.77
N ASP A 129 13.78 14.56 -5.93
CA ASP A 129 12.52 15.32 -5.99
C ASP A 129 12.71 16.82 -5.72
N ARG A 130 13.79 17.23 -5.01
CA ARG A 130 14.16 18.66 -4.90
C ARG A 130 14.85 19.22 -6.15
N VAL A 131 15.56 18.38 -6.90
CA VAL A 131 16.37 18.78 -8.05
C VAL A 131 15.56 18.75 -9.35
N LEU A 132 14.55 17.88 -9.43
CA LEU A 132 13.63 17.74 -10.54
C LEU A 132 12.21 18.11 -10.08
N PRO A 133 11.83 19.40 -10.01
CA PRO A 133 10.43 19.77 -9.90
C PRO A 133 9.73 19.29 -11.18
N VAL A 134 9.14 18.10 -11.12
CA VAL A 134 8.39 17.52 -12.23
C VAL A 134 7.17 18.42 -12.46
N GLY A 135 7.29 19.33 -13.41
CA GLY A 135 6.26 20.28 -13.82
C GLY A 135 5.07 19.64 -14.54
N GLU A 136 4.73 18.37 -14.27
CA GLU A 136 3.59 17.69 -14.91
C GLU A 136 2.25 18.19 -14.37
N ASN A 137 2.17 18.56 -13.09
CA ASN A 137 0.91 18.99 -12.48
C ASN A 137 0.40 20.31 -13.08
N GLU A 138 1.31 21.20 -13.46
CA GLU A 138 0.97 22.50 -14.04
C GLU A 138 0.40 22.35 -15.46
N VAL A 139 0.86 21.37 -16.25
CA VAL A 139 0.36 21.12 -17.61
C VAL A 139 -1.04 20.50 -17.61
N VAL A 140 -1.31 19.60 -16.66
CA VAL A 140 -2.63 18.94 -16.51
C VAL A 140 -3.68 19.92 -16.01
N GLU A 141 -3.31 20.81 -15.08
CA GLU A 141 -4.23 21.81 -14.51
C GLU A 141 -4.56 22.91 -15.53
N LYS A 142 -3.58 23.34 -16.33
CA LYS A 142 -3.77 24.32 -17.42
C LYS A 142 -4.64 23.77 -18.55
N LYS A 143 -4.42 22.50 -18.94
CA LYS A 143 -5.23 21.83 -19.96
C LYS A 143 -6.68 21.64 -19.52
N ARG A 144 -6.92 21.33 -18.24
CA ARG A 144 -8.27 21.25 -17.66
C ARG A 144 -8.98 22.62 -17.62
N ALA A 145 -8.25 23.72 -17.46
CA ALA A 145 -8.83 25.06 -17.50
C ALA A 145 -9.17 25.52 -18.93
N ASP A 146 -8.36 25.13 -19.92
CA ASP A 146 -8.56 25.46 -21.32
C ASP A 146 -9.63 24.58 -22.01
N ASP A 147 -9.88 23.36 -21.51
CA ASP A 147 -10.91 22.44 -22.04
C ASP A 147 -12.33 22.68 -21.47
N VAL A 148 -12.53 23.69 -20.61
CA VAL A 148 -13.87 24.11 -20.17
C VAL A 148 -14.40 25.18 -21.13
N GLU A 149 -15.06 24.73 -22.19
CA GLU A 149 -15.88 25.58 -23.07
C GLU A 149 -16.76 26.51 -22.20
N PRO A 150 -16.77 27.84 -22.44
CA PRO A 150 -17.64 28.76 -21.72
C PRO A 150 -19.09 28.30 -21.86
N GLN A 151 -19.76 28.09 -20.72
CA GLN A 151 -21.17 27.75 -20.66
C GLN A 151 -21.96 28.78 -21.50
N PRO A 152 -22.71 28.36 -22.54
CA PRO A 152 -23.40 29.32 -23.39
C PRO A 152 -24.44 30.10 -22.58
N PRO A 153 -24.66 31.39 -22.87
CA PRO A 153 -25.55 32.23 -22.08
C PRO A 153 -26.94 31.62 -22.04
N SER A 154 -27.48 31.49 -20.82
CA SER A 154 -28.85 31.07 -20.59
C SER A 154 -29.79 32.02 -21.32
N VAL A 155 -30.40 31.53 -22.40
CA VAL A 155 -31.52 32.20 -23.07
C VAL A 155 -32.68 32.18 -22.07
N GLY A 156 -32.86 33.26 -21.33
CA GLY A 156 -34.03 33.46 -20.48
C GLY A 156 -35.30 33.49 -21.33
N PRO A 157 -36.37 32.81 -20.92
CA PRO A 157 -37.66 32.97 -21.58
C PRO A 157 -38.28 34.32 -21.19
N ASP A 158 -39.18 34.79 -22.05
CA ASP A 158 -40.14 35.87 -21.81
C ASP A 158 -39.71 37.32 -22.12
N ARG A 159 -39.60 37.58 -23.42
CA ARG A 159 -40.24 38.77 -24.01
C ARG A 159 -41.34 38.34 -24.98
N GLN A 160 -42.50 37.94 -24.46
CA GLN A 160 -43.78 38.13 -25.14
C GLN A 160 -44.51 39.27 -24.42
N GLN A 161 -44.19 40.50 -24.82
CA GLN A 161 -45.07 41.64 -24.59
C GLN A 161 -46.35 41.39 -25.39
N GLY A 162 -47.42 41.10 -24.67
CA GLY A 162 -48.76 40.93 -25.20
C GLY A 162 -49.20 42.17 -25.96
N THR A 163 -49.46 42.00 -27.25
CA THR A 163 -50.43 42.76 -28.00
C THR A 163 -51.81 42.46 -27.44
N GLY A 164 -52.48 43.45 -26.83
CA GLY A 164 -53.84 43.30 -26.33
C GLY A 164 -54.39 44.63 -25.83
N GLY A 165 -55.16 45.30 -26.69
CA GLY A 165 -55.71 46.63 -26.44
C GLY A 165 -56.77 46.66 -25.33
N GLY A 166 -56.93 47.86 -24.75
CA GLY A 166 -57.94 48.21 -23.77
C GLY A 166 -58.34 49.68 -23.90
N GLU A 167 -59.14 49.95 -24.93
CA GLU A 167 -60.28 50.89 -25.04
C GLU A 167 -60.17 52.41 -24.72
N PRO A 168 -61.02 53.23 -25.37
CA PRO A 168 -60.81 54.67 -25.55
C PRO A 168 -61.52 55.52 -24.49
N HIS A 169 -60.88 56.61 -24.07
CA HIS A 169 -61.53 57.65 -23.26
C HIS A 169 -62.14 58.72 -24.17
N LEU A 170 -63.45 58.90 -23.99
CA LEU A 170 -64.36 59.84 -24.64
C LEU A 170 -63.92 61.31 -24.53
N GLU A 171 -63.90 62.01 -25.66
CA GLU A 171 -64.31 63.41 -25.76
C GLU A 171 -65.74 63.46 -26.33
N ARG A 172 -66.63 64.13 -25.57
CA ARG A 172 -68.02 64.55 -25.85
C ARG A 172 -69.13 63.49 -25.95
#